data_AF-A0A840DNC8-F1
#
_entry.id   AF-A0A840DNC8-F1
#
_cell.length_a   1.000
_cell.length_b   1.000
_cell.length_c   1.000
_cell.angle_alpha   90.00
_cell.angle_beta   90.00
_cell.angle_gamma   90.00
#
_symmetry.space_group_name_H-M   'P 1'
#
loop_
_entity.id
_entity.type
_entity.pdbx_description
1 polymer ?
#
loop_
_entity_poly.entity_id
_entity_poly.type
_entity_poly.pdbx_seq_one_letter_code
_entity_poly.pdbx_strand_id
1 'polypeptide(L)'
;MIRQFVSIAVTVMLVGGILFGIGKDSLANSNQTGIKESGTITPQSIASKTKTTTIQVGQTVQTLYVTGTFETQYSDVHKRQLFSGVKSISSKASGSGTWTQTGYNAELIDGGRTYVITVSGKYSYNGATYTISTSIEFYCNANRSIG
;
A
#
# COMPACT_ATOMS: atom_id res chain seq x y z
N MET A 1 -34.87 -29.74 14.55
CA MET A 1 -34.36 -29.74 15.94
C MET A 1 -33.62 -31.05 16.17
N ILE A 2 -32.32 -31.08 15.92
CA ILE A 2 -31.23 -31.07 16.93
C ILE A 2 -31.38 -32.21 17.95
N ARG A 3 -30.47 -33.19 17.84
CA ARG A 3 -29.82 -33.83 18.99
C ARG A 3 -28.36 -34.07 18.62
N GLN A 4 -27.48 -33.21 19.14
CA GLN A 4 -26.10 -33.59 19.40
C GLN A 4 -26.09 -34.58 20.59
N PHE A 5 -25.14 -35.51 20.63
CA PHE A 5 -24.11 -35.54 21.69
C PHE A 5 -23.17 -36.77 21.58
N VAL A 6 -21.86 -36.43 21.58
CA VAL A 6 -20.75 -37.06 22.34
C VAL A 6 -20.00 -38.26 21.72
N SER A 7 -18.69 -38.28 22.07
CA SER A 7 -17.74 -39.42 22.17
C SER A 7 -16.72 -39.54 21.01
N ILE A 8 -15.39 -39.66 21.18
CA ILE A 8 -14.41 -39.77 22.30
C ILE A 8 -13.04 -39.34 21.71
N ALA A 9 -12.16 -38.72 22.50
CA ALA A 9 -10.75 -38.53 22.13
C ALA A 9 -9.98 -39.86 22.20
N VAL A 10 -9.19 -40.19 21.16
CA VAL A 10 -8.15 -41.23 21.26
C VAL A 10 -6.87 -40.71 20.59
N THR A 11 -5.85 -40.50 21.42
CA THR A 11 -4.44 -40.31 21.03
C THR A 11 -3.90 -41.59 20.40
N VAL A 12 -3.15 -41.48 19.30
CA VAL A 12 -2.23 -42.55 18.85
C VAL A 12 -0.86 -41.95 18.54
N MET A 13 0.16 -42.54 19.16
CA MET A 13 1.56 -42.16 19.14
C MET A 13 2.25 -42.48 17.81
N LEU A 14 3.33 -41.74 17.53
CA LEU A 14 4.34 -42.07 16.51
C LEU A 14 4.99 -43.44 16.78
N VAL A 15 5.05 -44.30 15.77
CA VAL A 15 6.06 -45.38 15.68
C VAL A 15 6.41 -45.64 14.22
N GLY A 16 7.71 -45.65 13.91
CA GLY A 16 8.31 -46.55 12.93
C GLY A 16 8.33 -46.10 11.46
N GLY A 17 9.51 -45.79 10.94
CA GLY A 17 9.74 -45.60 9.50
C GLY A 17 9.78 -46.90 8.71
N ILE A 18 9.49 -46.82 7.41
CA ILE A 18 9.91 -47.81 6.41
C ILE A 18 9.97 -47.17 4.99
N LEU A 19 11.20 -47.16 4.47
CA LEU A 19 11.66 -47.50 3.11
C LEU A 19 10.79 -47.09 1.90
N PHE A 20 11.26 -46.07 1.15
CA PHE A 20 10.76 -45.74 -0.18
C PHE A 20 11.21 -46.78 -1.21
N GLY A 21 10.28 -47.62 -1.66
CA GLY A 21 10.43 -48.42 -2.88
C GLY A 21 10.06 -47.58 -4.11
N ILE A 22 11.00 -47.42 -5.05
CA ILE A 22 10.77 -46.73 -6.32
C ILE A 22 10.25 -47.77 -7.32
N GLY A 23 8.93 -47.84 -7.48
CA GLY A 23 8.26 -48.55 -8.59
C GLY A 23 8.07 -47.62 -9.79
N LYS A 24 8.44 -48.10 -10.97
CA LYS A 24 8.45 -47.35 -12.24
C LYS A 24 7.20 -47.73 -13.04
N ASP A 25 6.20 -46.87 -13.02
CA ASP A 25 5.04 -46.97 -13.92
C ASP A 25 4.89 -45.62 -14.63
N SER A 26 4.87 -45.70 -15.95
CA SER A 26 5.15 -44.62 -16.90
C SER A 26 3.89 -43.83 -17.29
N LEU A 27 4.02 -42.51 -17.33
CA LEU A 27 3.43 -41.55 -18.29
C LEU A 27 1.90 -41.54 -18.50
N ALA A 28 1.22 -40.64 -17.78
CA ALA A 28 0.09 -39.90 -18.36
C ALA A 28 0.63 -38.57 -18.92
N ASN A 29 0.65 -38.47 -20.24
CA ASN A 29 0.96 -37.26 -21.00
C ASN A 29 -0.17 -36.22 -20.78
N SER A 30 0.10 -35.20 -19.96
CA SER A 30 -0.63 -33.94 -20.01
C SER A 30 0.27 -32.92 -20.70
N ASN A 31 -0.01 -32.66 -21.97
CA ASN A 31 0.52 -31.51 -22.70
C ASN A 31 -0.06 -30.23 -22.09
N GLN A 32 0.53 -29.79 -20.98
CA GLN A 32 0.30 -28.45 -20.47
C GLN A 32 1.23 -27.48 -21.20
N THR A 33 0.85 -27.14 -22.44
CA THR A 33 1.40 -25.99 -23.16
C THR A 33 1.06 -24.72 -22.38
N GLY A 34 2.09 -24.11 -21.78
CA GLY A 34 2.04 -22.76 -21.23
C GLY A 34 1.98 -22.69 -19.70
N ILE A 35 3.01 -23.15 -19.00
CA ILE A 35 3.35 -22.51 -17.72
C ILE A 35 3.78 -21.09 -18.11
N LYS A 36 2.86 -20.12 -18.02
CA LYS A 36 3.23 -18.71 -17.99
C LYS A 36 4.29 -18.60 -16.90
N GLU A 37 5.42 -18.01 -17.27
CA GLU A 37 6.61 -17.82 -16.43
C GLU A 37 6.21 -17.68 -14.96
N SER A 38 6.90 -18.45 -14.11
CA SER A 38 7.02 -18.09 -12.70
C SER A 38 7.64 -16.69 -12.66
N GLY A 39 6.77 -15.67 -12.71
CA GLY A 39 7.15 -14.30 -12.50
C GLY A 39 7.77 -14.24 -11.13
N THR A 40 8.95 -13.66 -11.03
CA THR A 40 9.60 -13.43 -9.75
C THR A 40 8.62 -12.63 -8.89
N ILE A 41 8.05 -13.27 -7.86
CA ILE A 41 7.21 -12.60 -6.86
C ILE A 41 8.07 -11.52 -6.21
N THR A 42 7.92 -10.28 -6.66
CA THR A 42 8.75 -9.20 -6.13
C THR A 42 8.05 -8.59 -4.93
N PRO A 43 8.72 -8.46 -3.77
CA PRO A 43 8.04 -8.04 -2.55
C PRO A 43 7.45 -6.65 -2.69
N GLN A 44 6.15 -6.52 -2.41
CA GLN A 44 5.55 -5.22 -2.15
C GLN A 44 6.15 -4.63 -0.87
N SER A 45 6.49 -3.34 -0.90
CA SER A 45 7.03 -2.62 0.24
C SER A 45 6.16 -1.43 0.58
N ILE A 46 6.02 -1.15 1.88
CA ILE A 46 5.29 0.02 2.38
C ILE A 46 6.32 1.08 2.76
N ALA A 47 6.16 2.28 2.20
CA ALA A 47 7.00 3.43 2.51
C ALA A 47 6.13 4.64 2.85
N SER A 48 6.60 5.47 3.79
CA SER A 48 5.88 6.66 4.23
C SER A 48 6.79 7.88 4.21
N LYS A 49 6.23 9.04 3.85
CA LYS A 49 6.95 10.30 3.82
C LYS A 49 6.01 11.45 4.14
N THR A 50 6.50 12.41 4.92
CA THR A 50 5.87 13.72 5.07
C THR A 50 6.58 14.74 4.20
N LYS A 51 5.81 15.48 3.41
CA LYS A 51 6.26 16.67 2.69
C LYS A 51 5.41 17.87 3.09
N THR A 52 5.90 19.06 2.80
CA THR A 52 5.23 20.31 3.18
C THR A 52 4.89 21.14 1.96
N THR A 53 3.75 21.81 2.03
CA THR A 53 3.34 22.88 1.12
C THR A 53 2.76 24.03 1.94
N THR A 54 2.37 25.12 1.30
CA THR A 54 1.75 26.28 1.95
C THR A 54 0.30 26.43 1.56
N ILE A 55 -0.52 26.90 2.50
CA ILE A 55 -1.92 27.23 2.28
C ILE A 55 -2.20 28.68 2.69
N GLN A 56 -3.02 29.37 1.92
CA GLN A 56 -3.47 30.73 2.23
C GLN A 56 -4.72 30.67 3.11
N VAL A 57 -4.69 31.39 4.22
CA VAL A 57 -5.77 31.50 5.20
C VAL A 57 -6.01 32.97 5.50
N GLY A 58 -7.01 33.56 4.82
CA GLY A 58 -7.22 35.01 4.86
C GLY A 58 -5.97 35.75 4.34
N GLN A 59 -5.34 36.53 5.22
CA GLN A 59 -4.11 37.29 4.91
C GLN A 59 -2.83 36.59 5.40
N THR A 60 -2.92 35.36 5.93
CA THR A 60 -1.78 34.63 6.48
C THR A 60 -1.47 33.37 5.69
N VAL A 61 -0.22 32.93 5.76
CA VAL A 61 0.24 31.68 5.14
C VAL A 61 0.52 30.67 6.24
N GLN A 62 -0.04 29.47 6.10
CA GLN A 62 0.24 28.35 6.99
C GLN A 62 0.97 27.24 6.24
N THR A 63 1.78 26.46 6.96
CA THR A 63 2.41 25.26 6.42
C THR A 63 1.42 24.10 6.54
N LEU A 64 1.15 23.40 5.45
CA LEU A 64 0.44 22.14 5.43
C LEU A 64 1.46 21.00 5.32
N TYR A 65 1.46 20.11 6.31
CA TYR A 65 2.22 18.88 6.30
C TYR A 65 1.33 17.77 5.76
N VAL A 66 1.75 17.12 4.68
CA VAL A 66 1.05 16.01 4.05
C VAL A 66 1.91 14.76 4.22
N THR A 67 1.36 13.75 4.88
CA THR A 67 1.99 12.45 5.06
C THR A 67 1.30 11.44 4.16
N GLY A 68 2.03 10.93 3.18
CA GLY A 68 1.59 9.84 2.34
C GLY A 68 2.23 8.52 2.76
N THR A 69 1.42 7.47 2.82
CA THR A 69 1.89 6.09 2.99
C THR A 69 1.50 5.29 1.75
N PHE A 70 2.48 4.70 1.11
CA PHE A 70 2.37 4.15 -0.22
C PHE A 70 2.87 2.71 -0.25
N GLU A 71 2.28 1.94 -1.15
CA GLU A 71 2.82 0.66 -1.57
C GLU A 71 3.70 0.87 -2.80
N THR A 72 4.81 0.16 -2.82
CA THR A 72 5.76 0.13 -3.92
C THR A 72 6.02 -1.30 -4.34
N GLN A 73 6.30 -1.48 -5.62
CA GLN A 73 6.71 -2.76 -6.18
C GLN A 73 7.83 -2.55 -7.20
N TYR A 74 8.72 -3.53 -7.29
CA TYR A 74 9.75 -3.51 -8.32
C TYR A 74 9.11 -3.76 -9.68
N SER A 75 9.59 -3.06 -10.70
CA SER A 75 9.25 -3.30 -12.09
C SER A 75 10.47 -3.83 -12.82
N ASP A 76 10.35 -5.04 -13.39
CA ASP A 76 11.37 -5.61 -14.26
C ASP A 76 11.53 -4.84 -15.59
N VAL A 77 10.48 -4.15 -16.04
CA VAL A 77 10.50 -3.33 -17.26
C VAL A 77 11.28 -2.04 -17.02
N HIS A 78 11.04 -1.38 -15.89
CA HIS A 78 11.69 -0.11 -15.55
C HIS A 78 12.98 -0.28 -14.73
N LYS A 79 13.32 -1.52 -14.33
CA LYS A 79 14.49 -1.89 -13.51
C LYS A 79 14.61 -1.09 -12.21
N ARG A 80 13.47 -0.78 -11.57
CA ARG A 80 13.40 0.02 -10.33
C ARG A 80 12.09 -0.19 -9.58
N GLN A 81 12.02 0.32 -8.35
CA GLN A 81 10.75 0.48 -7.62
C GLN A 81 9.87 1.55 -8.26
N LEU A 82 8.58 1.26 -8.28
CA LEU A 82 7.49 2.14 -8.69
C LEU A 82 6.40 2.10 -7.61
N PHE A 83 5.52 3.08 -7.61
CA PHE A 83 4.31 3.01 -6.81
C PHE A 83 3.36 1.92 -7.34
N SER A 84 2.70 1.23 -6.42
CA SER A 84 1.65 0.24 -6.71
C SER A 84 0.32 0.59 -6.05
N GLY A 85 0.30 1.51 -5.08
CA GLY A 85 -0.92 1.94 -4.42
C GLY A 85 -0.71 3.01 -3.35
N VAL A 86 -1.81 3.61 -2.91
CA VAL A 86 -1.87 4.52 -1.77
C VAL A 86 -2.56 3.79 -0.62
N LYS A 87 -1.90 3.66 0.53
CA LYS A 87 -2.54 3.11 1.74
C LYS A 87 -3.29 4.18 2.52
N SER A 88 -2.68 5.34 2.68
CA SER A 88 -3.29 6.46 3.39
C SER A 88 -2.64 7.78 3.05
N ILE A 89 -3.45 8.84 3.05
CA ILE A 89 -3.02 10.23 3.01
C ILE A 89 -3.60 10.93 4.24
N SER A 90 -2.74 11.54 5.03
CA SER A 90 -3.14 12.39 6.15
C SER A 90 -2.46 13.75 6.07
N SER A 91 -3.09 14.76 6.68
CA SER A 91 -2.55 16.11 6.68
C SER A 91 -2.86 16.86 7.96
N LYS A 92 -1.96 17.80 8.29
CA LYS A 92 -2.08 18.73 9.40
C LYS A 92 -1.55 20.09 8.99
N ALA A 93 -2.16 21.17 9.45
CA ALA A 93 -1.64 22.51 9.22
C ALA A 93 -0.94 23.04 10.47
N SER A 94 0.03 23.93 10.28
CA SER A 94 0.57 24.78 11.34
C SER A 94 -0.41 25.90 11.71
N GLY A 95 -0.06 26.66 12.74
CA GLY A 95 -0.78 27.85 13.16
C GLY A 95 -1.73 27.58 14.32
N SER A 96 -2.42 28.63 14.75
CA SER A 96 -3.33 28.62 15.90
C SER A 96 -4.77 28.20 15.53
N GLY A 97 -5.05 27.93 14.26
CA GLY A 97 -6.36 27.47 13.81
C GLY A 97 -6.44 25.94 13.76
N THR A 98 -7.63 25.44 13.43
CA THR A 98 -7.90 24.02 13.32
C THR A 98 -7.99 23.61 11.85
N TRP A 99 -7.16 22.65 11.45
CA TRP A 99 -7.27 21.99 10.15
C TRP A 99 -8.06 20.69 10.24
N THR A 100 -9.04 20.53 9.36
CA THR A 100 -9.78 19.29 9.15
C THR A 100 -9.65 18.89 7.70
N GLN A 101 -8.89 17.82 7.43
CA GLN A 101 -8.86 17.20 6.12
C GLN A 101 -10.25 16.65 5.79
N THR A 102 -10.78 16.99 4.62
CA THR A 102 -12.08 16.51 4.13
C THR A 102 -11.94 15.44 3.05
N GLY A 103 -10.78 15.35 2.40
CA GLY A 103 -10.52 14.31 1.41
C GLY A 103 -9.16 14.47 0.73
N TYR A 104 -8.87 13.55 -0.19
CA TYR A 104 -7.73 13.66 -1.08
C TYR A 104 -8.04 13.02 -2.44
N ASN A 105 -7.32 13.44 -3.47
CA ASN A 105 -7.20 12.74 -4.75
C ASN A 105 -5.74 12.32 -4.95
N ALA A 106 -5.52 11.19 -5.61
CA ALA A 106 -4.19 10.69 -5.93
C ALA A 106 -4.12 10.35 -7.42
N GLU A 107 -3.23 11.01 -8.15
CA GLU A 107 -2.98 10.77 -9.56
C GLU A 107 -1.58 10.19 -9.74
N LEU A 108 -1.50 9.04 -10.41
CA LEU A 108 -0.22 8.38 -10.68
C LEU A 108 0.27 8.77 -12.08
N ILE A 109 1.42 9.45 -12.14
CA ILE A 109 2.02 9.94 -13.37
C ILE A 109 3.42 9.37 -13.58
N ASP A 110 4.10 9.81 -14.64
CA ASP A 110 5.50 9.46 -14.96
C ASP A 110 5.77 7.96 -15.05
N GLY A 111 4.79 7.19 -15.54
CA GLY A 111 4.89 5.74 -15.66
C GLY A 111 4.95 5.02 -14.30
N GLY A 112 4.27 5.56 -13.28
CA GLY A 112 4.21 4.95 -11.95
C GLY A 112 5.26 5.46 -10.97
N ARG A 113 6.01 6.51 -11.33
CA ARG A 113 7.12 7.02 -10.51
C ARG A 113 6.72 8.15 -9.57
N THR A 114 5.63 8.86 -9.88
CA THR A 114 5.24 10.05 -9.13
C THR A 114 3.75 10.00 -8.82
N TYR A 115 3.40 10.19 -7.55
CA TYR A 115 2.03 10.51 -7.16
C TYR A 115 1.88 12.02 -7.01
N VAL A 116 0.92 12.61 -7.72
CA VAL A 116 0.40 13.94 -7.41
C VAL A 116 -0.75 13.76 -6.43
N ILE A 117 -0.57 14.24 -5.20
CA ILE A 117 -1.58 14.16 -4.14
C ILE A 117 -2.22 15.53 -3.97
N THR A 118 -3.50 15.64 -4.27
CA THR A 118 -4.31 16.83 -3.97
C THR A 118 -5.04 16.59 -2.65
N VAL A 119 -4.73 17.38 -1.63
CA VAL A 119 -5.40 17.32 -0.34
C VAL A 119 -6.41 18.45 -0.24
N SER A 120 -7.62 18.12 0.19
CA SER A 120 -8.70 19.09 0.44
C SER A 120 -9.07 19.09 1.92
N GLY A 121 -9.38 20.27 2.45
CA GLY A 121 -9.81 20.41 3.84
C GLY A 121 -10.33 21.79 4.18
N LYS A 122 -10.66 21.96 5.45
CA LYS A 122 -11.15 23.21 6.02
C LYS A 122 -10.18 23.67 7.11
N TYR A 123 -9.79 24.94 7.05
CA TYR A 123 -9.04 25.60 8.11
C TYR A 123 -9.94 26.60 8.81
N SER A 124 -10.15 26.45 10.12
CA SER A 124 -10.99 27.33 10.94
C SER A 124 -10.13 28.16 11.90
N TYR A 125 -10.31 29.48 11.88
CA TYR A 125 -9.57 30.42 12.72
C TYR A 125 -10.39 31.68 12.98
N ASN A 126 -10.42 32.15 14.23
CA ASN A 126 -11.18 33.34 14.68
C ASN A 126 -12.64 33.38 14.17
N GLY A 127 -13.33 32.23 14.19
CA GLY A 127 -14.72 32.10 13.73
C GLY A 127 -14.91 32.04 12.22
N ALA A 128 -13.87 32.28 11.41
CA ALA A 128 -13.90 32.09 9.96
C ALA A 128 -13.48 30.66 9.59
N THR A 129 -13.99 30.16 8.47
CA THR A 129 -13.58 28.86 7.90
C THR A 129 -13.24 29.00 6.43
N TYR A 130 -12.09 28.47 6.05
CA TYR A 130 -11.54 28.51 4.69
C TYR A 130 -11.48 27.11 4.12
N THR A 131 -12.15 26.88 2.98
CA THR A 131 -12.04 25.63 2.22
C THR A 131 -10.84 25.72 1.29
N ILE A 132 -9.94 24.76 1.39
CA ILE A 132 -8.63 24.81 0.72
C ILE A 132 -8.40 23.48 0.03
N SER A 133 -7.83 23.54 -1.17
CA SER A 133 -7.31 22.40 -1.92
C SER A 133 -5.93 22.74 -2.44
N THR A 134 -4.95 21.85 -2.25
CA THR A 134 -3.57 22.05 -2.69
C THR A 134 -2.92 20.73 -3.07
N SER A 135 -1.99 20.77 -4.02
CA SER A 135 -1.32 19.58 -4.56
C SER A 135 0.13 19.51 -4.12
N ILE A 136 0.62 18.29 -3.94
CA ILE A 136 2.02 17.99 -3.63
C ILE A 136 2.44 16.68 -4.27
N GLU A 137 3.67 16.62 -4.77
CA GLU A 137 4.20 15.44 -5.45
C GLU A 137 5.02 14.57 -4.50
N PHE A 138 4.87 13.26 -4.61
CA PHE A 138 5.72 12.26 -3.98
C PHE A 138 6.39 11.43 -5.06
N TYR A 139 7.70 11.26 -4.97
CA TYR A 139 8.49 10.52 -5.96
C TYR A 139 8.99 9.19 -5.40
N CYS A 140 8.77 8.10 -6.13
CA CYS A 140 9.34 6.80 -5.81
C CYS A 140 10.78 6.72 -6.36
N ASN A 141 11.76 6.91 -5.48
CA ASN A 141 13.16 6.82 -5.84
C ASN A 141 13.55 5.37 -6.17
N ALA A 142 14.56 5.21 -7.04
CA ALA A 142 15.04 3.89 -7.42
C ALA A 142 15.58 3.06 -6.22
N ASN A 143 16.00 3.73 -5.14
CA ASN A 143 16.50 3.12 -3.91
C ASN A 143 15.40 2.73 -2.89
N ARG A 144 14.14 2.58 -3.32
CA ARG A 144 12.96 2.24 -2.48
C ARG A 144 12.48 3.34 -1.53
N SER A 145 13.12 4.52 -1.51
CA SER A 145 12.67 5.64 -0.66
C SER A 145 11.62 6.52 -1.36
N ILE A 146 10.79 7.22 -0.59
CA ILE A 146 9.86 8.23 -1.10
C ILE A 146 10.43 9.64 -0.86
N GLY A 147 10.51 10.42 -1.95
CA GLY A 147 11.01 11.80 -1.99
C GLY A 147 9.93 12.85 -2.12
#